data_AF-A0A9X9LIH0-F1
#
_entry.id   AF-A0A9X9LIH0-F1
#
_cell.length_a   1.000
_cell.length_b   1.000
_cell.length_c   1.000
_cell.angle_alpha   90.00
_cell.angle_beta   90.00
_cell.angle_gamma   90.00
#
_symmetry.space_group_name_H-M   'P 1'
#
loop_
_entity.id
_entity.type
_entity.pdbx_description
1 polymer ?
#
loop_
_entity_poly.entity_id
_entity_poly.type
_entity_poly.pdbx_seq_one_letter_code
_entity_poly.pdbx_strand_id
1 'polypeptide(L)'
;REDSSSLVAELQEKLQEEKAKFLEQLEEQEKRKNEEVQNVRTSLIAEQQTNFNTVLTREKMKKENIINDLSDKLKSTMQQQERDKDLIESLSEDRARLLEEKKKLEEEVSKLRSSSFVPSAYVAAAPELYGACAPELLGETERSAMETQDEGKVDSAMETSMMSVQENIHMLSEEKQRIMLLERTLQLKEEENKRLNQRLMSQSMSSVSSRHSEKIAIRDFQVGDLVLIILDERHDNYVLFTVSPTLYFLHSESLPALDLKPASGASRRPWVLGKVMEKEYCQAKKAQNRFKVPLGTKFYRVKAVSWNKKV
;
A
#
# COMPACT_ATOMS: atom_id res chain seq x y z
N ARG A 1 -69.47 23.46 -64.44
CA ARG A 1 -69.79 22.91 -63.11
C ARG A 1 -69.15 21.53 -62.92
N GLU A 2 -69.14 20.69 -63.96
CA GLU A 2 -68.50 19.36 -63.92
C GLU A 2 -66.95 19.43 -63.82
N ASP A 3 -66.30 20.31 -64.59
CA ASP A 3 -64.82 20.47 -64.55
C ASP A 3 -64.29 20.89 -63.16
N SER A 4 -65.04 21.71 -62.45
CA SER A 4 -64.68 22.17 -61.09
C SER A 4 -64.75 21.03 -60.08
N SER A 5 -65.66 20.07 -60.27
CA SER A 5 -65.79 18.89 -59.40
C SER A 5 -64.66 17.89 -59.63
N SER A 6 -64.21 17.75 -60.88
CA SER A 6 -63.07 16.88 -61.25
C SER A 6 -61.76 17.41 -60.68
N LEU A 7 -61.51 18.72 -60.75
CA LEU A 7 -60.32 19.34 -60.18
C LEU A 7 -60.24 19.20 -58.65
N VAL A 8 -61.39 19.31 -57.96
CA VAL A 8 -61.47 19.11 -56.51
C VAL A 8 -61.15 17.66 -56.14
N ALA A 9 -61.61 16.68 -56.92
CA ALA A 9 -61.30 15.27 -56.69
C ALA A 9 -59.80 14.97 -56.86
N GLU A 10 -59.16 15.47 -57.91
CA GLU A 10 -57.70 15.31 -58.12
C GLU A 10 -56.86 15.95 -57.00
N LEU A 11 -57.25 17.13 -56.53
CA LEU A 11 -56.56 17.80 -55.41
C LEU A 11 -56.72 17.02 -54.10
N GLN A 12 -57.89 16.41 -53.89
CA GLN A 12 -58.19 15.62 -52.70
C GLN A 12 -57.42 14.29 -52.72
N GLU A 13 -57.27 13.66 -53.88
CA GLU A 13 -56.43 12.48 -54.09
C GLU A 13 -54.96 12.79 -53.82
N LYS A 14 -54.40 13.85 -54.43
CA LYS A 14 -53.02 14.29 -54.16
C LYS A 14 -52.77 14.60 -52.69
N LEU A 15 -53.74 15.22 -52.01
CA LEU A 15 -53.64 15.47 -50.57
C LEU A 15 -53.62 14.17 -49.76
N GLN A 16 -54.35 13.14 -50.18
CA GLN A 16 -54.30 11.83 -49.52
C GLN A 16 -53.00 11.09 -49.79
N GLU A 17 -52.47 11.14 -51.01
CA GLU A 17 -51.17 10.56 -51.36
C GLU A 17 -50.04 11.20 -50.54
N GLU A 18 -49.99 12.54 -50.46
CA GLU A 18 -48.97 13.23 -49.67
C GLU A 18 -49.11 12.93 -48.17
N LYS A 19 -50.33 12.84 -47.65
CA LYS A 19 -50.57 12.38 -46.26
C LYS A 19 -50.05 10.96 -46.04
N ALA A 20 -50.27 10.04 -46.97
CA ALA A 20 -49.78 8.67 -46.88
C ALA A 20 -48.24 8.62 -46.89
N LYS A 21 -47.59 9.37 -47.79
CA LYS A 21 -46.12 9.48 -47.83
C LYS A 21 -45.53 10.06 -46.54
N PHE A 22 -46.14 11.11 -45.98
CA PHE A 22 -45.68 11.67 -44.71
C PHE A 22 -45.84 10.68 -43.55
N LEU A 23 -46.91 9.89 -43.53
CA LEU A 23 -47.12 8.85 -42.52
C LEU A 23 -46.06 7.74 -42.62
N GLU A 24 -45.78 7.28 -43.84
CA GLU A 24 -44.74 6.27 -44.10
C GLU A 24 -43.35 6.77 -43.68
N GLN A 25 -43.01 8.02 -44.01
CA GLN A 25 -41.75 8.64 -43.56
C GLN A 25 -41.65 8.76 -42.04
N LEU A 26 -42.76 9.09 -41.36
CA LEU A 26 -42.82 9.14 -39.90
C LEU A 26 -42.59 7.76 -39.28
N GLU A 27 -43.25 6.73 -39.80
CA GLU A 27 -43.11 5.35 -39.33
C GLU A 27 -41.68 4.83 -39.54
N GLU A 28 -41.07 5.14 -40.68
CA GLU A 28 -39.69 4.75 -40.97
C GLU A 28 -38.67 5.48 -40.09
N GLN A 29 -38.90 6.77 -39.79
CA GLN A 29 -38.08 7.50 -38.81
C GLN A 29 -38.24 6.93 -37.40
N GLU A 30 -39.46 6.57 -36.98
CA GLU A 30 -39.71 5.96 -35.68
C GLU A 30 -39.01 4.60 -35.56
N LYS A 31 -39.08 3.78 -36.61
CA LYS A 31 -38.38 2.49 -36.69
C LYS A 31 -36.86 2.68 -36.59
N ARG A 32 -36.28 3.58 -37.39
CA ARG A 32 -34.84 3.90 -37.34
C ARG A 32 -34.40 4.35 -35.94
N LYS A 33 -35.17 5.24 -35.31
CA LYS A 33 -34.89 5.72 -33.96
C LYS A 33 -34.96 4.59 -32.93
N ASN A 34 -35.92 3.68 -33.06
CA ASN A 34 -36.03 2.52 -32.17
C ASN A 34 -34.84 1.56 -32.33
N GLU A 35 -34.39 1.32 -33.57
CA GLU A 35 -33.20 0.51 -33.84
C GLU A 35 -31.92 1.15 -33.28
N GLU A 36 -31.73 2.46 -33.46
CA GLU A 36 -30.62 3.21 -32.88
C GLU A 36 -30.60 3.12 -31.35
N VAL A 37 -31.76 3.29 -30.70
CA VAL A 37 -31.89 3.16 -29.24
C VAL A 37 -31.53 1.75 -28.77
N GLN A 38 -31.94 0.71 -29.48
CA GLN A 38 -31.58 -0.68 -29.15
C GLN A 38 -30.08 -0.95 -29.35
N ASN A 39 -29.48 -0.41 -30.41
CA ASN A 39 -28.06 -0.53 -30.66
C ASN A 39 -27.22 0.15 -29.57
N VAL A 40 -27.59 1.38 -29.19
CA VAL A 40 -26.95 2.11 -28.07
C VAL A 40 -27.11 1.34 -26.77
N ARG A 41 -28.30 0.79 -26.48
CA ARG A 41 -28.53 -0.01 -25.28
C ARG A 41 -27.63 -1.25 -25.24
N THR A 42 -27.51 -1.95 -26.36
CA THR A 42 -26.68 -3.15 -26.47
C THR A 42 -25.19 -2.82 -26.32
N SER A 43 -24.73 -1.76 -26.99
CA SER A 43 -23.35 -1.28 -26.88
C SER A 43 -23.00 -0.86 -25.45
N LEU A 44 -23.89 -0.13 -24.77
CA LEU A 44 -23.70 0.29 -23.39
C LEU A 44 -23.57 -0.91 -22.43
N ILE A 45 -24.37 -1.96 -22.63
CA ILE A 45 -24.27 -3.18 -21.81
C ILE A 45 -22.91 -3.87 -22.03
N ALA A 46 -22.47 -3.98 -23.29
CA ALA A 46 -21.17 -4.58 -23.61
C ALA A 46 -19.99 -3.77 -23.02
N GLU A 47 -20.07 -2.44 -23.09
CA GLU A 47 -19.07 -1.54 -22.50
C GLU A 47 -19.04 -1.66 -20.97
N GLN A 48 -20.20 -1.66 -20.31
CA GLN A 48 -20.30 -1.86 -18.86
C GLN A 48 -19.70 -3.21 -18.44
N GLN A 49 -19.99 -4.27 -19.16
CA GLN A 49 -19.45 -5.61 -18.88
C GLN A 49 -17.92 -5.63 -19.03
N THR A 50 -17.39 -4.99 -20.07
CA THR A 50 -15.94 -4.92 -20.33
C THR A 50 -15.22 -4.11 -19.25
N ASN A 51 -15.78 -2.96 -18.87
CA ASN A 51 -15.25 -2.10 -17.82
C ASN A 51 -15.28 -2.82 -16.47
N PHE A 52 -16.39 -3.50 -16.13
CA PHE A 52 -16.50 -4.30 -14.92
C PHE A 52 -15.44 -5.41 -14.87
N ASN A 53 -15.30 -6.19 -15.94
CA ASN A 53 -14.32 -7.28 -16.01
C ASN A 53 -12.88 -6.76 -15.88
N THR A 54 -12.58 -5.60 -16.44
CA THR A 54 -11.25 -4.98 -16.35
C THR A 54 -10.94 -4.52 -14.94
N VAL A 55 -11.89 -3.84 -14.28
CA VAL A 55 -11.75 -3.42 -12.88
C VAL A 55 -11.61 -4.64 -11.98
N LEU A 56 -12.45 -5.66 -12.16
CA LEU A 56 -12.41 -6.90 -11.39
C LEU A 56 -11.05 -7.60 -11.51
N THR A 57 -10.53 -7.72 -12.73
CA THR A 57 -9.21 -8.34 -12.97
C THR A 57 -8.09 -7.54 -12.32
N ARG A 58 -8.12 -6.21 -12.41
CA ARG A 58 -7.13 -5.32 -11.78
C ARG A 58 -7.15 -5.46 -10.25
N GLU A 59 -8.34 -5.45 -9.65
CA GLU A 59 -8.47 -5.60 -8.20
C GLU A 59 -8.09 -7.00 -7.71
N LYS A 60 -8.42 -8.04 -8.49
CA LYS A 60 -7.96 -9.41 -8.23
C LYS A 60 -6.42 -9.48 -8.22
N MET A 61 -5.76 -8.91 -9.22
CA MET A 61 -4.29 -8.90 -9.32
C MET A 61 -3.65 -8.12 -8.16
N LYS A 62 -4.22 -6.98 -7.75
CA LYS A 62 -3.74 -6.24 -6.57
C LYS A 62 -3.83 -7.07 -5.30
N LYS A 63 -4.97 -7.76 -5.10
CA LYS A 63 -5.16 -8.64 -3.95
C LYS A 63 -4.14 -9.79 -3.95
N GLU A 64 -3.92 -10.43 -5.10
CA GLU A 64 -2.93 -11.49 -5.28
C GLU A 64 -1.52 -11.00 -4.91
N ASN A 65 -1.12 -9.82 -5.38
CA ASN A 65 0.18 -9.23 -5.08
C ASN A 65 0.37 -8.96 -3.58
N ILE A 66 -0.66 -8.45 -2.89
CA ILE A 66 -0.60 -8.22 -1.44
C ILE A 66 -0.49 -9.55 -0.70
N ILE A 67 -1.23 -10.57 -1.11
CA ILE A 67 -1.16 -11.91 -0.50
C ILE A 67 0.24 -12.50 -0.66
N ASN A 68 0.85 -12.35 -1.83
CA ASN A 68 2.20 -12.83 -2.09
C ASN A 68 3.23 -12.11 -1.21
N ASP A 69 3.20 -10.77 -1.15
CA ASP A 69 4.10 -9.98 -0.30
C ASP A 69 3.96 -10.34 1.20
N LEU A 70 2.73 -10.51 1.68
CA LEU A 70 2.48 -10.93 3.06
C LEU A 70 2.96 -12.37 3.32
N SER A 71 2.79 -13.28 2.35
CA SER A 71 3.26 -14.67 2.45
C SER A 71 4.78 -14.75 2.49
N ASP A 72 5.46 -13.95 1.65
CA ASP A 72 6.92 -13.86 1.64
C ASP A 72 7.46 -13.29 2.95
N LYS A 73 6.86 -12.20 3.46
CA LYS A 73 7.22 -11.62 4.76
C LYS A 73 7.00 -12.60 5.91
N LEU A 74 5.90 -13.36 5.89
CA LEU A 74 5.63 -14.39 6.89
C LEU A 74 6.71 -15.47 6.85
N LYS A 75 7.07 -15.95 5.65
CA LYS A 75 8.11 -16.96 5.46
C LYS A 75 9.48 -16.47 5.94
N SER A 76 9.88 -15.24 5.61
CA SER A 76 11.12 -14.65 6.09
C SER A 76 11.13 -14.49 7.61
N THR A 77 10.00 -14.08 8.20
CA THR A 77 9.87 -13.93 9.66
C THR A 77 9.98 -15.29 10.36
N MET A 78 9.33 -16.33 9.83
CA MET A 78 9.44 -17.70 10.36
C MET A 78 10.88 -18.22 10.29
N GLN A 79 11.57 -18.00 9.16
CA GLN A 79 12.98 -18.39 9.02
C GLN A 79 13.90 -17.64 9.98
N GLN A 80 13.63 -16.37 10.26
CA GLN A 80 14.35 -15.61 11.27
C GLN A 80 14.09 -16.17 12.66
N GLN A 81 12.83 -16.48 13.00
CA GLN A 81 12.48 -17.08 14.29
C GLN A 81 13.16 -18.42 14.52
N GLU A 82 13.29 -19.27 13.49
CA GLU A 82 14.02 -20.54 13.63
C GLU A 82 15.51 -20.30 13.90
N ARG A 83 16.15 -19.37 13.17
CA ARG A 83 17.55 -19.00 13.41
C ARG A 83 17.78 -18.43 14.81
N ASP A 84 16.86 -17.58 15.28
CA ASP A 84 16.94 -16.99 16.62
C ASP A 84 16.75 -18.06 17.70
N LYS A 85 15.85 -19.03 17.47
CA LYS A 85 15.64 -20.18 18.35
C LYS A 85 16.91 -21.04 18.45
N ASP A 86 17.52 -21.39 17.32
CA ASP A 86 18.77 -22.17 17.29
C ASP A 86 19.91 -21.43 18.02
N LEU A 87 20.00 -20.11 17.83
CA LEU A 87 20.98 -19.28 18.52
C LEU A 87 20.75 -19.24 20.04
N ILE A 88 19.49 -19.10 20.48
CA ILE A 88 19.13 -19.12 21.90
C ILE A 88 19.49 -20.48 22.52
N GLU A 89 19.23 -21.58 21.82
CA GLU A 89 19.57 -22.93 22.27
C GLU A 89 21.09 -23.06 22.47
N SER A 90 21.89 -22.69 21.47
CA SER A 90 23.36 -22.70 21.56
C SER A 90 23.88 -21.83 22.72
N LEU A 91 23.39 -20.60 22.87
CA LEU A 91 23.81 -19.72 23.97
C LEU A 91 23.40 -20.29 25.35
N SER A 92 22.28 -21.01 25.42
CA SER A 92 21.82 -21.66 26.65
C SER A 92 22.73 -22.83 27.05
N GLU A 93 23.19 -23.62 26.08
CA GLU A 93 24.15 -24.69 26.29
C GLU A 93 25.52 -24.14 26.73
N ASP A 94 26.01 -23.10 26.05
CA ASP A 94 27.25 -22.40 26.40
C ASP A 94 27.20 -21.87 27.84
N ARG A 95 26.08 -21.25 28.23
CA ARG A 95 25.86 -20.77 29.59
C ARG A 95 25.87 -21.90 30.61
N ALA A 96 25.26 -23.04 30.29
CA ALA A 96 25.25 -24.21 31.19
C ALA A 96 26.68 -24.75 31.40
N ARG A 97 27.47 -24.88 30.32
CA ARG A 97 28.88 -25.32 30.39
C ARG A 97 29.73 -24.37 31.23
N LEU A 98 29.58 -23.05 31.02
CA LEU A 98 30.29 -22.05 31.80
C LEU A 98 29.92 -22.08 33.30
N LEU A 99 28.65 -22.31 33.62
CA LEU A 99 28.21 -22.44 35.01
C LEU A 99 28.80 -23.69 35.69
N GLU A 100 28.91 -24.79 34.96
CA GLU A 100 29.52 -26.01 35.46
C GLU A 100 31.04 -25.88 35.65
N GLU A 101 31.73 -25.24 34.70
CA GLU A 101 33.16 -24.93 34.82
C GLU A 101 33.43 -23.99 36.00
N LYS A 102 32.62 -22.92 36.14
CA LYS A 102 32.69 -22.00 37.28
C LYS A 102 32.54 -22.75 38.60
N LYS A 103 31.53 -23.63 38.72
CA LYS A 103 31.30 -24.42 39.93
C LYS A 103 32.52 -25.28 40.26
N LYS A 104 33.10 -25.96 39.27
CA LYS A 104 34.30 -26.79 39.45
C LYS A 104 35.50 -25.96 39.92
N LEU A 105 35.70 -24.76 39.36
CA LEU A 105 36.75 -23.84 39.79
C LEU A 105 36.51 -23.33 41.22
N GLU A 106 35.27 -23.01 41.59
CA GLU A 106 34.90 -22.62 42.96
C GLU A 106 35.16 -23.75 43.98
N GLU A 107 34.90 -25.01 43.61
CA GLU A 107 35.22 -26.19 44.41
C GLU A 107 36.74 -26.37 44.59
N GLU A 108 37.53 -26.25 43.52
CA GLU A 108 39.00 -26.33 43.58
C GLU A 108 39.60 -25.18 44.42
N VAL A 109 39.11 -23.95 44.28
CA VAL A 109 39.51 -22.80 45.11
C VAL A 109 39.18 -23.06 46.58
N SER A 110 37.99 -23.59 46.87
CA SER A 110 37.59 -23.94 48.24
C SER A 110 38.49 -25.02 48.85
N LYS A 111 38.86 -26.03 48.05
CA LYS A 111 39.75 -27.12 48.45
C LYS A 111 41.16 -26.62 48.77
N LEU A 112 41.74 -25.78 47.91
CA LEU A 112 43.05 -25.14 48.14
C LEU A 112 43.04 -24.23 49.38
N ARG A 113 41.93 -23.52 49.62
CA ARG A 113 41.76 -22.69 50.82
C ARG A 113 41.65 -23.54 52.09
N SER A 114 41.03 -24.72 52.01
CA SER A 114 40.93 -25.68 53.12
C SER A 114 42.21 -26.46 53.40
N SER A 115 43.06 -26.70 52.39
CA SER A 115 44.36 -27.37 52.57
C SER A 115 45.46 -26.45 53.11
N SER A 116 45.24 -25.14 53.11
CA SER A 116 46.19 -24.12 53.60
C SER A 116 45.87 -23.59 55.00
N PHE A 117 45.39 -24.43 55.92
CA PHE A 117 45.30 -24.07 57.34
C PHE A 117 46.68 -24.18 58.02
N VAL A 118 47.46 -23.09 57.93
CA VAL A 118 48.45 -22.77 58.97
C VAL A 118 47.79 -21.74 59.90
N PRO A 119 47.62 -22.01 61.19
CA PRO A 119 47.25 -20.98 62.14
C PRO A 119 48.47 -20.09 62.37
N SER A 120 48.44 -18.84 61.92
CA SER A 120 49.38 -17.83 62.41
C SER A 120 48.63 -16.73 63.11
N ALA A 121 48.92 -16.61 64.40
CA ALA A 121 48.44 -15.59 65.28
C ALA A 121 49.46 -14.44 65.35
N TYR A 122 48.93 -13.23 65.50
CA TYR A 122 49.58 -11.99 65.95
C TYR A 122 50.48 -11.17 65.00
N VAL A 123 50.28 -9.85 65.15
CA VAL A 123 51.10 -8.66 64.79
C VAL A 123 51.35 -8.43 63.28
N ALA A 124 51.45 -7.21 62.73
CA ALA A 124 51.56 -5.86 63.25
C ALA A 124 51.16 -4.86 62.13
N ALA A 125 51.08 -3.58 62.50
CA ALA A 125 50.86 -2.42 61.65
C ALA A 125 51.84 -2.26 60.46
N ALA A 126 51.35 -1.55 59.41
CA ALA A 126 51.98 -0.68 58.39
C ALA A 126 53.54 -0.58 58.29
N PRO A 127 54.16 -0.24 57.12
CA PRO A 127 53.67 0.72 56.13
C PRO A 127 53.98 0.45 54.63
N GLU A 128 53.38 1.28 53.77
CA GLU A 128 53.67 1.44 52.34
C GLU A 128 55.10 1.96 52.07
N LEU A 129 55.75 1.49 51.00
CA LEU A 129 56.72 2.29 50.20
C LEU A 129 57.05 1.64 48.84
N TYR A 130 56.70 2.36 47.76
CA TYR A 130 57.45 2.68 46.51
C TYR A 130 58.31 1.65 45.73
N GLY A 131 58.19 1.73 44.38
CA GLY A 131 59.27 1.48 43.39
C GLY A 131 58.89 0.49 42.28
N ALA A 132 58.47 0.90 41.07
CA ALA A 132 59.21 1.47 39.93
C ALA A 132 59.79 0.43 38.93
N CYS A 133 59.28 0.50 37.67
CA CYS A 133 59.86 0.26 36.34
C CYS A 133 60.86 -0.87 36.01
N ALA A 134 60.63 -1.53 34.85
CA ALA A 134 61.52 -1.65 33.66
C ALA A 134 61.17 -2.92 32.81
N PRO A 135 61.79 -3.19 31.63
CA PRO A 135 61.80 -2.43 30.36
C PRO A 135 61.54 -3.31 29.08
N GLU A 136 61.42 -2.66 27.91
CA GLU A 136 61.41 -3.25 26.55
C GLU A 136 62.75 -3.86 26.10
N LEU A 137 62.76 -4.73 25.07
CA LEU A 137 63.72 -4.69 23.94
C LEU A 137 63.42 -5.69 22.78
N LEU A 138 64.04 -5.39 21.64
CA LEU A 138 63.82 -5.75 20.22
C LEU A 138 64.91 -6.71 19.65
N GLY A 139 64.61 -7.39 18.52
CA GLY A 139 65.55 -7.89 17.47
C GLY A 139 66.02 -9.36 17.56
N GLU A 140 66.42 -10.12 16.54
CA GLU A 140 66.38 -10.10 15.04
C GLU A 140 67.06 -11.43 14.54
N THR A 141 66.74 -11.91 13.31
CA THR A 141 67.69 -12.52 12.30
C THR A 141 67.95 -14.06 12.11
N GLU A 142 67.87 -14.48 10.81
CA GLU A 142 68.52 -15.59 10.02
C GLU A 142 68.03 -17.07 10.08
N ARG A 143 68.14 -17.99 9.08
CA ARG A 143 68.50 -18.12 7.62
C ARG A 143 68.25 -19.61 7.23
N SER A 144 67.99 -19.98 5.95
CA SER A 144 68.64 -21.11 5.19
C SER A 144 67.91 -21.50 3.89
N ALA A 145 68.69 -21.93 2.89
CA ALA A 145 68.38 -22.19 1.48
C ALA A 145 68.64 -23.67 1.08
N MET A 146 68.16 -24.14 -0.09
CA MET A 146 68.78 -25.22 -0.88
C MET A 146 68.32 -25.25 -2.35
N GLU A 147 69.26 -25.48 -3.26
CA GLU A 147 69.18 -25.53 -4.75
C GLU A 147 68.90 -26.94 -5.31
N THR A 148 68.55 -27.07 -6.62
CA THR A 148 69.36 -27.77 -7.66
C THR A 148 68.71 -27.77 -9.06
N GLN A 149 69.59 -27.81 -10.08
CA GLN A 149 69.53 -27.73 -11.56
C GLN A 149 68.82 -28.87 -12.33
N ASP A 150 68.42 -28.65 -13.61
CA ASP A 150 69.15 -29.10 -14.83
C ASP A 150 68.40 -28.80 -16.18
N GLU A 151 69.16 -28.53 -17.25
CA GLU A 151 68.80 -28.16 -18.64
C GLU A 151 68.33 -29.35 -19.51
N GLY A 152 67.75 -29.29 -20.73
CA GLY A 152 67.39 -28.26 -21.71
C GLY A 152 66.89 -28.94 -23.02
N LYS A 153 66.04 -28.31 -23.85
CA LYS A 153 65.82 -28.64 -25.29
C LYS A 153 64.94 -27.61 -26.05
N VAL A 154 65.59 -26.79 -26.88
CA VAL A 154 65.25 -26.18 -28.19
C VAL A 154 63.77 -26.06 -28.64
N ASP A 155 63.37 -24.80 -28.86
CA ASP A 155 62.49 -24.23 -29.90
C ASP A 155 61.23 -25.01 -30.34
N SER A 156 60.16 -24.88 -29.55
CA SER A 156 58.77 -25.09 -30.00
C SER A 156 57.74 -24.33 -29.14
N ALA A 157 58.19 -23.34 -28.36
CA ALA A 157 57.35 -22.63 -27.39
C ALA A 157 56.95 -21.22 -27.85
N MET A 158 57.66 -20.64 -28.82
CA MET A 158 57.49 -19.22 -29.17
C MET A 158 56.23 -18.94 -29.99
N GLU A 159 55.80 -19.84 -30.89
CA GLU A 159 54.52 -19.67 -31.62
C GLU A 159 53.29 -19.93 -30.74
N THR A 160 53.31 -20.98 -29.90
CA THR A 160 52.23 -21.27 -28.93
C THR A 160 52.09 -20.16 -27.88
N SER A 161 53.19 -19.50 -27.53
CA SER A 161 53.22 -18.36 -26.61
C SER A 161 52.63 -17.08 -27.23
N MET A 162 52.85 -16.82 -28.52
CA MET A 162 52.25 -15.66 -29.18
C MET A 162 50.74 -15.81 -29.39
N MET A 163 50.26 -17.02 -29.72
CA MET A 163 48.82 -17.29 -29.83
C MET A 163 48.09 -17.19 -28.48
N SER A 164 48.68 -17.71 -27.40
CA SER A 164 48.09 -17.64 -26.05
C SER A 164 48.11 -16.23 -25.43
N VAL A 165 49.13 -15.42 -25.74
CA VAL A 165 49.15 -14.00 -25.34
C VAL A 165 48.10 -13.21 -26.14
N GLN A 166 47.92 -13.51 -27.43
CA GLN A 166 46.92 -12.86 -28.27
C GLN A 166 45.48 -13.25 -27.91
N GLU A 167 45.23 -14.53 -27.57
CA GLU A 167 43.97 -15.00 -26.99
C GLU A 167 43.70 -14.38 -25.61
N ASN A 168 44.70 -14.28 -24.72
CA ASN A 168 44.54 -13.60 -23.44
C ASN A 168 44.24 -12.11 -23.60
N ILE A 169 44.87 -11.41 -24.56
CA ILE A 169 44.55 -10.00 -24.86
C ILE A 169 43.12 -9.85 -25.39
N HIS A 170 42.66 -10.77 -26.24
CA HIS A 170 41.29 -10.78 -26.76
C HIS A 170 40.27 -11.06 -25.66
N MET A 171 40.52 -12.06 -24.81
CA MET A 171 39.69 -12.40 -23.64
C MET A 171 39.63 -11.25 -22.63
N LEU A 172 40.76 -10.60 -22.34
CA LEU A 172 40.79 -9.41 -21.48
C LEU A 172 40.02 -8.23 -22.09
N SER A 173 39.99 -8.11 -23.42
CA SER A 173 39.19 -7.10 -24.13
C SER A 173 37.68 -7.38 -24.02
N GLU A 174 37.25 -8.62 -24.18
CA GLU A 174 35.83 -9.01 -24.01
C GLU A 174 35.36 -8.83 -22.56
N GLU A 175 36.16 -9.24 -21.58
CA GLU A 175 35.83 -9.06 -20.17
C GLU A 175 35.76 -7.57 -19.80
N LYS A 176 36.68 -6.75 -20.34
CA LYS A 176 36.63 -5.29 -20.17
C LYS A 176 35.37 -4.67 -20.77
N GLN A 177 34.91 -5.16 -21.92
CA GLN A 177 33.64 -4.72 -22.52
C GLN A 177 32.43 -5.14 -21.67
N ARG A 178 32.45 -6.35 -21.10
CA ARG A 178 31.42 -6.84 -20.19
C ARG A 178 31.34 -6.01 -18.91
N ILE A 179 32.48 -5.68 -18.31
CA ILE A 179 32.57 -4.82 -17.13
C ILE A 179 31.95 -3.44 -17.43
N MET A 180 32.31 -2.81 -18.56
CA MET A 180 31.75 -1.51 -18.94
C MET A 180 30.23 -1.53 -19.12
N LEU A 181 29.68 -2.62 -19.68
CA LEU A 181 28.23 -2.78 -19.82
C LEU A 181 27.52 -2.95 -18.47
N LEU A 182 28.13 -3.72 -17.57
CA LEU A 182 27.61 -3.91 -16.21
C LEU A 182 27.64 -2.62 -15.40
N GLU A 183 28.72 -1.85 -15.49
CA GLU A 183 28.84 -0.52 -14.86
C GLU A 183 27.75 0.43 -15.36
N ARG A 184 27.51 0.48 -16.68
CA ARG A 184 26.43 1.29 -17.27
C ARG A 184 25.04 0.84 -16.79
N THR A 185 24.84 -0.47 -16.70
CA THR A 185 23.57 -1.04 -16.22
C THR A 185 23.33 -0.72 -14.74
N LEU A 186 24.39 -0.81 -13.93
CA LEU A 186 24.35 -0.45 -12.52
C LEU A 186 23.99 1.02 -12.32
N GLN A 187 24.64 1.93 -13.06
CA GLN A 187 24.32 3.36 -13.01
C GLN A 187 22.84 3.66 -13.35
N LEU A 188 22.30 3.03 -14.40
CA LEU A 188 20.89 3.18 -14.75
C LEU A 188 19.96 2.66 -13.64
N LYS A 189 20.34 1.55 -12.98
CA LYS A 189 19.58 0.99 -11.87
C LYS A 189 19.67 1.85 -10.61
N GLU A 190 20.81 2.46 -10.32
CA GLU A 190 20.98 3.42 -9.24
C GLU A 190 20.15 4.68 -9.45
N GLU A 191 20.12 5.20 -10.68
CA GLU A 191 19.30 6.36 -11.04
C GLU A 191 17.79 6.04 -10.93
N GLU A 192 17.37 4.86 -11.41
CA GLU A 192 16.00 4.39 -11.25
C GLU A 192 15.61 4.25 -9.77
N ASN A 193 16.49 3.69 -8.95
CA ASN A 193 16.28 3.53 -7.51
C ASN A 193 16.15 4.90 -6.81
N LYS A 194 17.01 5.86 -7.15
CA LYS A 194 16.94 7.23 -6.64
C LYS A 194 15.61 7.90 -7.01
N ARG A 195 15.16 7.75 -8.27
CA ARG A 195 13.88 8.27 -8.74
C ARG A 195 12.70 7.64 -8.00
N LEU A 196 12.73 6.33 -7.77
CA LEU A 196 11.70 5.62 -7.02
C LEU A 196 11.65 6.06 -5.56
N ASN A 197 12.81 6.21 -4.91
CA ASN A 197 12.90 6.72 -3.54
C ASN A 197 12.36 8.14 -3.41
N GLN A 198 12.68 9.03 -4.36
CA GLN A 198 12.11 10.38 -4.38
C GLN A 198 10.58 10.35 -4.52
N ARG A 199 10.05 9.47 -5.38
CA ARG A 199 8.60 9.29 -5.54
C ARG A 199 7.95 8.76 -4.26
N LEU A 200 8.58 7.80 -3.59
CA LEU A 200 8.11 7.25 -2.31
C LEU A 200 8.06 8.32 -1.21
N MET A 201 9.12 9.14 -1.11
CA MET A 201 9.16 10.28 -0.17
C MET A 201 8.05 11.29 -0.47
N SER A 202 7.85 11.65 -1.75
CA SER A 202 6.79 12.59 -2.14
C SER A 202 5.38 12.06 -1.83
N GLN A 203 5.14 10.76 -2.03
CA GLN A 203 3.88 10.12 -1.72
C GLN A 203 3.63 10.07 -0.20
N SER A 204 4.66 9.74 0.57
CA SER A 204 4.58 9.66 2.03
C SER A 204 4.21 11.01 2.65
N MET A 205 4.83 12.10 2.19
CA MET A 205 4.56 13.45 2.69
C MET A 205 3.21 14.02 2.22
N SER A 206 2.72 13.63 1.03
CA SER A 206 1.41 14.07 0.54
C SER A 206 0.24 13.56 1.40
N SER A 207 0.40 12.40 2.04
CA SER A 207 -0.64 11.76 2.85
C SER A 207 -0.83 12.38 4.24
N VAL A 208 0.11 13.21 4.71
CA VAL A 208 0.08 13.82 6.05
C VAL A 208 -0.64 15.17 6.03
N SER A 209 -0.51 15.94 4.95
CA SER A 209 -1.12 17.28 4.82
C SER A 209 -2.66 17.28 4.75
N SER A 210 -3.26 16.18 4.26
CA SER A 210 -4.72 16.07 4.07
C SER A 210 -5.49 15.62 5.33
N ARG A 211 -4.82 14.99 6.32
CA ARG A 211 -5.50 14.25 7.41
C ARG A 211 -6.33 15.10 8.36
N HIS A 212 -6.17 16.42 8.30
CA HIS A 212 -6.90 17.40 9.11
C HIS A 212 -7.37 18.62 8.30
N SER A 213 -7.68 18.47 7.01
CA SER A 213 -8.25 19.62 6.31
C SER A 213 -9.59 19.97 6.95
N GLU A 214 -9.71 21.16 7.53
CA GLU A 214 -10.96 21.74 8.06
C GLU A 214 -11.97 22.10 6.93
N LYS A 215 -11.83 21.45 5.78
CA LYS A 215 -12.66 21.63 4.60
C LYS A 215 -13.87 20.73 4.71
N ILE A 216 -15.04 21.32 4.52
CA ILE A 216 -16.31 20.60 4.53
C ILE A 216 -16.47 19.90 3.18
N ALA A 217 -16.66 18.59 3.18
CA ALA A 217 -17.05 17.83 2.01
C ALA A 217 -18.50 18.17 1.63
N ILE A 218 -18.78 18.29 0.32
CA ILE A 218 -20.11 18.64 -0.21
C ILE A 218 -20.66 17.59 -1.19
N ARG A 219 -19.84 16.59 -1.55
CA ARG A 219 -20.16 15.45 -2.44
C ARG A 219 -19.29 14.26 -2.07
N ASP A 220 -19.65 13.08 -2.57
CA ASP A 220 -18.85 11.85 -2.49
C ASP A 220 -18.32 11.48 -1.10
N PHE A 221 -19.14 11.73 -0.07
CA PHE A 221 -18.76 11.57 1.33
C PHE A 221 -18.10 10.23 1.64
N GLN A 222 -16.91 10.29 2.24
CA GLN A 222 -16.15 9.16 2.76
C GLN A 222 -16.11 9.16 4.28
N VAL A 223 -15.75 8.00 4.84
CA VAL A 223 -15.50 7.89 6.28
C VAL A 223 -14.31 8.79 6.65
N GLY A 224 -14.50 9.63 7.65
CA GLY A 224 -13.53 10.62 8.09
C GLY A 224 -13.72 12.01 7.51
N ASP A 225 -14.64 12.21 6.56
CA ASP A 225 -14.91 13.54 6.02
C ASP A 225 -15.60 14.44 7.05
N LEU A 226 -15.18 15.70 7.06
CA LEU A 226 -15.88 16.77 7.76
C LEU A 226 -17.10 17.20 6.95
N VAL A 227 -18.28 17.22 7.57
CA VAL A 227 -19.55 17.50 6.90
C VAL A 227 -20.39 18.50 7.67
N LEU A 228 -21.19 19.27 6.93
CA LEU A 228 -22.23 20.13 7.49
C LEU A 228 -23.54 19.37 7.51
N ILE A 229 -24.12 19.22 8.70
CA ILE A 229 -25.40 18.56 8.94
C ILE A 229 -26.43 19.64 9.21
N ILE A 230 -27.50 19.67 8.44
CA ILE A 230 -28.57 20.68 8.50
C ILE A 230 -29.91 20.02 8.77
N LEU A 231 -30.81 20.73 9.44
CA LEU A 231 -32.20 20.31 9.57
C LEU A 231 -32.94 20.59 8.25
N ASP A 232 -33.49 19.54 7.63
CA ASP A 232 -34.37 19.66 6.47
C ASP A 232 -35.83 19.61 6.92
N GLU A 233 -36.52 20.73 6.83
CA GLU A 233 -37.92 20.89 7.24
C GLU A 233 -38.89 20.06 6.37
N ARG A 234 -38.55 19.79 5.11
CA ARG A 234 -39.40 19.00 4.20
C ARG A 234 -39.49 17.56 4.68
N HIS A 235 -38.35 17.02 5.07
CA HIS A 235 -38.23 15.66 5.55
C HIS A 235 -38.40 15.54 7.07
N ASP A 236 -38.38 16.66 7.80
CA ASP A 236 -38.40 16.72 9.27
C ASP A 236 -37.28 15.88 9.90
N ASN A 237 -36.11 15.89 9.25
CA ASN A 237 -34.94 15.10 9.63
C ASN A 237 -33.66 15.90 9.38
N TYR A 238 -32.57 15.52 10.06
CA TYR A 238 -31.25 16.06 9.75
C TYR A 238 -30.64 15.37 8.53
N VAL A 239 -30.05 16.14 7.64
CA VAL A 239 -29.39 15.68 6.40
C VAL A 239 -28.01 16.33 6.27
N LEU A 240 -27.10 15.68 5.56
CA LEU A 240 -25.83 16.31 5.17
C LEU A 240 -26.11 17.31 4.05
N PHE A 241 -25.50 18.50 4.16
CA PHE A 241 -25.49 19.47 3.07
C PHE A 241 -24.72 18.90 1.88
N THR A 242 -25.40 18.77 0.75
CA THR A 242 -24.82 18.27 -0.49
C THR A 242 -25.32 19.05 -1.69
N VAL A 243 -24.47 19.15 -2.71
CA VAL A 243 -24.86 19.66 -4.03
C VAL A 243 -25.28 18.53 -4.99
N SER A 244 -25.27 17.28 -4.53
CA SER A 244 -25.72 16.11 -5.29
C SER A 244 -27.24 15.91 -5.16
N PRO A 245 -27.91 15.28 -6.14
CA PRO A 245 -29.34 14.96 -6.05
C PRO A 245 -29.66 13.86 -5.03
N THR A 246 -28.64 13.10 -4.61
CA THR A 246 -28.79 12.01 -3.63
C THR A 246 -28.89 12.57 -2.21
N LEU A 247 -29.91 12.13 -1.47
CA LEU A 247 -30.10 12.52 -0.06
C LEU A 247 -29.21 11.72 0.88
N TYR A 248 -28.73 12.37 1.94
CA TYR A 248 -27.89 11.78 2.99
C TYR A 248 -28.49 12.08 4.36
N PHE A 249 -29.33 11.18 4.86
CA PHE A 249 -29.99 11.34 6.16
C PHE A 249 -29.05 10.99 7.31
N LEU A 250 -29.08 11.78 8.38
CA LEU A 250 -28.41 11.46 9.62
C LEU A 250 -29.11 10.28 10.32
N HIS A 251 -28.32 9.34 10.83
CA HIS A 251 -28.82 8.23 11.62
C HIS A 251 -29.31 8.70 13.00
N SER A 252 -30.39 8.11 13.52
CA SER A 252 -30.97 8.47 14.82
C SER A 252 -30.00 8.26 15.99
N GLU A 253 -29.15 7.23 15.93
CA GLU A 253 -28.09 6.96 16.91
C GLU A 253 -27.02 8.06 16.97
N SER A 254 -26.86 8.87 15.92
CA SER A 254 -25.90 9.97 15.89
C SER A 254 -26.46 11.27 16.48
N LEU A 255 -27.77 11.36 16.71
CA LEU A 255 -28.39 12.56 17.27
C LEU A 255 -27.83 12.93 18.66
N PRO A 256 -27.70 11.99 19.62
CA PRO A 256 -27.14 12.31 20.94
C PRO A 256 -25.66 12.74 20.86
N ALA A 257 -24.87 12.10 19.99
CA ALA A 257 -23.45 12.41 19.82
C ALA A 257 -23.16 13.78 19.17
N LEU A 258 -24.21 14.42 18.64
CA LEU A 258 -24.17 15.74 17.98
C LEU A 258 -24.99 16.78 18.75
N ASP A 259 -25.49 16.43 19.95
CA ASP A 259 -26.40 17.25 20.75
C ASP A 259 -27.66 17.70 19.99
N LEU A 260 -28.18 16.84 19.10
CA LEU A 260 -29.37 17.09 18.29
C LEU A 260 -30.60 16.40 18.90
N LYS A 261 -31.77 17.05 18.79
CA LYS A 261 -33.05 16.52 19.29
C LYS A 261 -33.91 15.94 18.16
N PRO A 262 -34.55 14.76 18.34
CA PRO A 262 -35.38 14.10 17.32
C PRO A 262 -36.80 14.71 17.17
N ALA A 263 -37.37 15.34 18.20
CA ALA A 263 -38.79 15.72 18.25
C ALA A 263 -39.02 17.24 18.02
N SER A 264 -40.19 17.57 17.47
CA SER A 264 -40.66 18.94 17.21
C SER A 264 -41.34 19.45 18.49
N GLY A 265 -40.59 20.15 19.33
CA GLY A 265 -41.09 20.62 20.64
C GLY A 265 -40.17 21.57 21.41
N ALA A 266 -39.01 21.89 20.85
CA ALA A 266 -38.09 22.94 21.30
C ALA A 266 -37.28 23.42 20.10
N SER A 267 -36.60 24.57 20.20
CA SER A 267 -35.73 25.11 19.14
C SER A 267 -34.68 24.07 18.74
N ARG A 268 -34.93 23.34 17.64
CA ARG A 268 -33.96 22.41 17.08
C ARG A 268 -32.80 23.22 16.54
N ARG A 269 -31.58 22.74 16.79
CA ARG A 269 -30.39 23.38 16.25
C ARG A 269 -30.46 23.30 14.72
N PRO A 270 -30.34 24.42 13.99
CA PRO A 270 -30.54 24.41 12.54
C PRO A 270 -29.45 23.64 11.80
N TRP A 271 -28.23 23.64 12.33
CA TRP A 271 -27.09 22.93 11.75
C TRP A 271 -26.00 22.63 12.78
N VAL A 272 -25.18 21.63 12.47
CA VAL A 272 -23.99 21.23 13.25
C VAL A 272 -22.92 20.67 12.31
N LEU A 273 -21.66 20.76 12.71
CA LEU A 273 -20.56 20.12 12.00
C LEU A 273 -20.25 18.75 12.62
N GLY A 274 -20.04 17.77 11.76
CA GLY A 274 -19.78 16.39 12.20
C GLY A 274 -18.75 15.72 11.32
N LYS A 275 -18.19 14.61 11.82
CA LYS A 275 -17.30 13.73 11.08
C LYS A 275 -18.04 12.45 10.72
N VAL A 276 -18.01 12.08 9.44
CA VAL A 276 -18.66 10.86 8.95
C VAL A 276 -17.95 9.63 9.51
N MET A 277 -18.72 8.71 10.10
CA MET A 277 -18.21 7.45 10.65
C MET A 277 -18.60 6.27 9.76
N GLU A 278 -19.86 6.22 9.33
CA GLU A 278 -20.40 5.13 8.53
C GLU A 278 -21.44 5.67 7.56
N LYS A 279 -21.59 5.03 6.40
CA LYS A 279 -22.69 5.29 5.46
C LYS A 279 -23.29 3.99 4.96
N GLU A 280 -24.61 3.94 4.93
CA GLU A 280 -25.39 2.81 4.45
C GLU A 280 -26.25 3.26 3.27
N TYR A 281 -26.31 2.46 2.21
CA TYR A 281 -27.18 2.72 1.08
C TYR A 281 -28.56 2.10 1.33
N CYS A 282 -29.61 2.92 1.24
CA CYS A 282 -30.97 2.56 1.57
C CYS A 282 -31.92 2.84 0.41
N GLN A 283 -33.06 2.13 0.40
CA GLN A 283 -34.16 2.38 -0.51
C GLN A 283 -35.49 2.40 0.25
N ALA A 284 -36.33 3.40 -0.02
CA ALA A 284 -37.66 3.52 0.57
C ALA A 284 -38.58 2.40 0.07
N LYS A 285 -38.94 1.45 0.94
CA LYS A 285 -39.85 0.34 0.62
C LYS A 285 -41.33 0.67 0.82
N LYS A 286 -41.66 1.77 1.52
CA LYS A 286 -43.03 2.18 1.85
C LYS A 286 -43.26 3.62 1.39
N ALA A 287 -44.44 3.91 0.84
CA ALA A 287 -44.82 5.26 0.42
C ALA A 287 -44.90 6.21 1.63
N GLN A 288 -45.47 5.74 2.74
CA GLN A 288 -45.41 6.44 4.03
C GLN A 288 -44.21 5.92 4.83
N ASN A 289 -43.16 6.72 4.92
CA ASN A 289 -41.95 6.39 5.67
C ASN A 289 -41.46 7.58 6.50
N ARG A 290 -40.64 7.29 7.51
CA ARG A 290 -40.11 8.30 8.45
C ARG A 290 -39.23 9.38 7.82
N PHE A 291 -38.76 9.16 6.60
CA PHE A 291 -37.95 10.11 5.85
C PHE A 291 -38.79 11.01 4.94
N LYS A 292 -40.11 10.77 4.84
CA LYS A 292 -41.06 11.52 3.99
C LYS A 292 -40.65 11.59 2.51
N VAL A 293 -39.98 10.56 2.00
CA VAL A 293 -39.58 10.44 0.59
C VAL A 293 -40.53 9.50 -0.18
N PRO A 294 -40.69 9.65 -1.50
CA PRO A 294 -41.49 8.72 -2.31
C PRO A 294 -41.01 7.26 -2.23
N LEU A 295 -41.91 6.31 -2.46
CA LEU A 295 -41.57 4.88 -2.57
C LEU A 295 -40.55 4.66 -3.69
N GLY A 296 -39.57 3.81 -3.44
CA GLY A 296 -38.50 3.49 -4.39
C GLY A 296 -37.31 4.46 -4.37
N THR A 297 -37.42 5.62 -3.69
CA THR A 297 -36.33 6.59 -3.56
C THR A 297 -35.11 5.95 -2.91
N LYS A 298 -33.94 6.14 -3.52
CA LYS A 298 -32.66 5.65 -2.99
C LYS A 298 -31.90 6.80 -2.34
N PHE A 299 -31.32 6.55 -1.17
CA PHE A 299 -30.63 7.56 -0.36
C PHE A 299 -29.57 6.90 0.53
N TYR A 300 -28.72 7.70 1.16
CA TYR A 300 -27.80 7.21 2.17
C TYR A 300 -28.28 7.55 3.58
N ARG A 301 -28.00 6.65 4.52
CA ARG A 301 -28.12 6.88 5.96
C ARG A 301 -26.72 6.93 6.56
N VAL A 302 -26.38 8.02 7.22
CA VAL A 302 -25.01 8.33 7.65
C VAL A 302 -24.94 8.40 9.17
N LYS A 303 -23.98 7.70 9.77
CA LYS A 303 -23.60 7.93 11.17
C LYS A 303 -22.47 8.96 11.22
N ALA A 304 -22.60 9.93 12.10
CA ALA A 304 -21.60 10.97 12.32
C ALA A 304 -21.42 11.25 13.82
N VAL A 305 -20.28 11.85 14.16
CA VAL A 305 -19.93 12.30 15.51
C VAL A 305 -19.59 13.79 15.49
N SER A 306 -19.73 14.48 16.62
CA SER A 306 -19.39 15.91 16.73
C SER A 306 -17.97 16.21 16.26
N TRP A 307 -17.83 17.27 15.47
CA TRP A 307 -16.55 17.90 15.18
C TRP A 307 -16.26 18.91 16.30
N ASN A 308 -15.39 18.51 17.25
CA ASN A 308 -14.88 19.21 18.47
C ASN A 308 -15.43 18.67 19.81
N LYS A 309 -14.67 18.61 20.93
CA LYS A 309 -13.38 19.23 21.34
C LYS A 309 -12.42 18.26 22.08
N LYS A 310 -11.12 18.36 21.81
CA LYS A 310 -10.14 18.72 22.85
C LYS A 310 -9.18 19.76 22.24
N VAL A 311 -9.29 20.98 22.76
CA VAL A 311 -8.12 21.86 22.97
C VAL A 311 -7.52 21.40 24.29
#